data_AF-X1FIS0-F1
#
_entry.id   AF-X1FIS0-F1
#
_cell.length_a   1.000
_cell.length_b   1.000
_cell.length_c   1.000
_cell.angle_alpha   90.00
_cell.angle_beta   90.00
_cell.angle_gamma   90.00
#
_symmetry.space_group_name_H-M   'P 1'
#
loop_
_entity.id
_entity.type
_entity.pdbx_description
1 polymer ?
#
loop_
_entity_poly.entity_id
_entity_poly.type
_entity_poly.pdbx_seq_one_letter_code
_entity_poly.pdbx_strand_id
1 'polypeptide(L)' 'MIKSMTGYGVGRVKAEDGECLVEIKSLNNKYCDVNIKNNFQSLEIEQKI' A
#
# COMPACT_ATOMS: atom_id res chain seq x y z
N MET A 1 -9.85 -17.94 20.51
CA MET A 1 -8.76 -18.03 19.52
C MET A 1 -8.78 -16.73 18.72
N ILE A 2 -7.81 -15.84 18.89
CA ILE A 2 -7.68 -14.67 18.01
C ILE A 2 -7.27 -15.20 16.63
N LYS A 3 -8.12 -15.00 15.62
CA LYS A 3 -7.72 -15.22 14.23
C LYS A 3 -6.62 -14.22 13.91
N SER A 4 -5.56 -14.67 13.25
CA SER A 4 -4.53 -13.77 12.72
C SER A 4 -5.20 -12.61 12.00
N MET A 5 -4.99 -11.37 12.48
CA MET A 5 -5.49 -10.16 11.82
C MET A 5 -4.56 -9.80 10.66
N THR A 6 -4.45 -10.70 9.70
CA THR A 6 -3.71 -10.48 8.46
C THR A 6 -4.62 -9.89 7.41
N GLY A 7 -4.25 -8.73 6.89
CA GLY A 7 -4.91 -8.11 5.75
C GLY A 7 -3.98 -8.07 4.55
N TYR A 8 -4.51 -8.38 3.37
CA TYR A 8 -3.87 -8.07 2.11
C TYR A 8 -4.86 -7.31 1.22
N GLY A 9 -4.44 -6.17 0.70
CA GLY A 9 -5.24 -5.33 -0.18
C GLY A 9 -4.41 -4.82 -1.34
N VAL A 10 -5.03 -4.76 -2.52
CA VAL A 10 -4.43 -4.17 -3.72
C VAL A 10 -5.44 -3.21 -4.34
N GLY A 11 -5.01 -1.97 -4.58
CA GLY A 11 -5.76 -0.97 -5.33
C GLY A 11 -4.96 -0.52 -6.54
N ARG A 12 -5.60 -0.46 -7.71
CA ARG A 12 -4.98 0.09 -8.92
C ARG A 12 -5.86 1.20 -9.46
N VAL A 13 -5.25 2.33 -9.77
CA VAL A 13 -5.88 3.43 -10.50
C VAL A 13 -5.10 3.66 -11.78
N LYS A 14 -5.82 3.73 -12.89
CA LYS A 14 -5.29 4.13 -14.19
C LYS A 14 -5.95 5.44 -14.60
N ALA A 15 -5.13 6.40 -14.99
CA ALA A 15 -5.54 7.65 -15.63
C ALA A 15 -4.83 7.75 -16.99
N GLU A 16 -5.23 8.71 -17.82
CA GLU A 16 -4.60 8.93 -19.13
C GLU A 16 -3.09 9.20 -19.00
N ASP A 17 -2.69 9.92 -17.95
CA ASP A 17 -1.30 10.35 -17.73
C ASP A 17 -0.46 9.37 -16.90
N GLY A 18 -1.02 8.22 -16.49
CA GLY A 18 -0.24 7.21 -15.78
C GLY A 18 -1.05 6.24 -14.94
N GLU A 19 -0.32 5.38 -14.24
CA GLU A 19 -0.90 4.39 -13.34
C GLU A 19 -0.26 4.45 -11.95
N CYS A 20 -1.09 4.12 -10.96
CA CYS A 20 -0.68 3.96 -9.57
C CYS A 20 -1.22 2.61 -9.06
N LEU A 21 -0.33 1.81 -8.51
CA LEU A 21 -0.64 0.56 -7.82
C LEU A 21 -0.25 0.70 -6.35
N VAL A 22 -1.19 0.43 -5.46
CA VAL A 22 -0.99 0.41 -4.01
C VAL A 22 -1.22 -1.01 -3.53
N GLU A 23 -0.21 -1.59 -2.86
CA GLU A 23 -0.28 -2.87 -2.19
C GLU A 23 -0.12 -2.66 -0.69
N ILE A 24 -1.04 -3.22 0.10
CA ILE A 24 -1.02 -3.13 1.57
C ILE A 24 -0.97 -4.53 2.15
N LYS A 25 0.00 -4.78 3.02
CA LYS A 25 0.13 -6.00 3.81
C LYS A 25 0.14 -5.63 5.28
N SER A 26 -0.88 -6.05 6.02
CA SER A 26 -0.93 -5.88 7.46
C SER A 26 -0.82 -7.22 8.17
N LEU A 27 0.00 -7.24 9.21
CA LEU A 27 0.05 -8.33 10.18
C LEU A 27 -0.29 -7.69 11.52
N ASN A 28 -1.51 -7.91 11.99
CA ASN A 28 -2.08 -7.32 13.19
C ASN A 28 -1.95 -5.78 13.24
N ASN A 29 -2.04 -5.19 14.42
CA ASN A 29 -1.95 -3.73 14.62
C ASN A 29 -0.52 -3.19 14.66
N LYS A 30 0.49 -4.06 14.69
CA LYS A 30 1.91 -3.68 14.87
C LYS A 30 2.68 -3.57 13.56
N TYR A 31 2.26 -4.27 12.51
CA TYR A 31 2.96 -4.28 11.23
C TYR A 31 2.00 -3.95 10.09
N CYS A 32 2.31 -2.87 9.38
CA CYS A 32 1.63 -2.48 8.15
C CYS A 32 2.71 -2.06 7.16
N ASP A 33 2.77 -2.76 6.02
CA ASP A 33 3.65 -2.46 4.91
C ASP A 33 2.79 -1.92 3.76
N VAL A 34 3.17 -0.76 3.24
CA VAL A 34 2.47 -0.06 2.16
C VAL A 34 3.47 0.16 1.03
N ASN A 35 3.24 -0.52 -0.09
CA ASN A 35 4.07 -0.39 -1.29
C ASN A 35 3.29 0.36 -2.37
N ILE A 36 3.90 1.40 -2.92
CA ILE A 36 3.28 2.28 -3.91
C ILE A 36 4.17 2.28 -5.15
N LYS A 37 3.60 1.85 -6.28
CA LYS A 37 4.26 1.87 -7.60
C LYS A 37 3.52 2.86 -8.49
N ASN A 38 4.18 3.94 -8.87
CA ASN A 38 3.66 4.94 -9.80
C ASN A 38 4.65 5.18 -10.95
N ASN A 39 4.14 5.70 -12.07
CA ASN A 39 4.96 6.03 -13.24
C ASN A 39 5.62 7.44 -13.16
N PHE A 40 5.38 8.18 -12.09
CA PHE A 40 5.97 9.49 -11.81
C PHE A 40 7.15 9.32 -10.86
N GLN A 41 8.29 9.97 -11.13
CA GLN A 41 9.43 9.99 -10.20
C GLN A 41 8.98 10.48 -8.82
N SER A 42 8.92 9.52 -7.88
CA SER A 42 8.71 9.63 -6.44
C SER A 42 8.39 11.02 -5.88
N LEU A 43 7.12 11.28 -5.56
CA LEU A 43 6.80 12.10 -4.40
C LEU A 43 6.95 11.16 -3.19
N GLU A 44 7.98 11.39 -2.38
CA GLU A 44 8.26 10.67 -1.14
C GLU A 44 6.99 10.65 -0.28
N ILE A 45 6.29 9.52 -0.27
CA ILE A 45 5.23 9.27 0.70
C ILE A 45 5.96 8.82 1.97
N GLU A 46 6.53 9.81 2.67
CA GLU A 46 7.14 9.61 3.98
C GLU A 46 6.02 9.38 5.00
N GLN A 47 5.71 8.12 5.26
CA GLN A 47 4.73 7.76 6.28
C GLN A 47 5.47 7.62 7.63
N LYS A 48 5.51 8.71 8.41
CA LYS A 48 5.87 8.65 9.84
C LYS A 48 4.73 7.97 10.62
N ILE A 49 5.06 6.85 11.27
CA ILE A 49 4.21 6.19 12.29
C ILE A 49 4.27 6.99 13.59
#